data_AF-A0A0A3IK33-F1
#
_entry.id   AF-A0A0A3IK33-F1
#
_cell.length_a   1.000
_cell.length_b   1.000
_cell.length_c   1.000
_cell.angle_alpha   90.00
_cell.angle_beta   90.00
_cell.angle_gamma   90.00
#
_symmetry.space_group_name_H-M   'P 1'
#
loop_
_entity.id
_entity.type
_entity.pdbx_description
1 polymer ?
#
loop_
_entity_poly.entity_id
_entity_poly.type
_entity_poly.pdbx_seq_one_letter_code
_entity_poly.pdbx_strand_id
1 'polypeptide(L)' 'MKFVYFNDTGREIGIHPATKEHGTKCDMSTIQSLEERTFILPENTYPWVKMWDYGEEHGLSILVSPQKH' A
#
# COMPACT_ATOMS: atom_id res chain seq x y z
N MET A 1 -9.25 -0.14 -11.18
CA MET A 1 -9.76 0.64 -10.00
C MET A 1 -8.61 1.50 -9.46
N LYS A 2 -8.87 2.70 -8.93
CA LYS A 2 -7.85 3.52 -8.24
C LYS A 2 -8.13 3.53 -6.73
N PHE A 3 -7.11 3.27 -5.93
CA PHE A 3 -7.13 3.40 -4.48
C PHE A 3 -6.09 4.42 -4.06
N VAL A 4 -6.49 5.45 -3.32
CA VAL A 4 -5.58 6.48 -2.81
C VAL A 4 -5.44 6.28 -1.31
N TYR A 5 -4.20 6.19 -0.86
CA TYR A 5 -3.85 6.12 0.56
C TYR A 5 -3.17 7.43 0.95
N PHE A 6 -3.56 8.00 2.08
CA PHE A 6 -2.91 9.16 2.68
C PHE A 6 -2.23 8.72 3.98
N ASN A 7 -0.93 8.99 4.11
CA ASN A 7 -0.18 8.60 5.30
C ASN A 7 -0.34 9.64 6.43
N ASP A 8 -1.32 9.43 7.28
CA ASP A 8 -1.58 10.21 8.49
C ASP A 8 -0.96 9.60 9.76
N THR A 9 -0.14 8.56 9.62
CA THR A 9 0.42 7.82 10.77
C THR A 9 1.55 8.55 11.49
N GLY A 10 2.10 9.60 10.88
CA GLY A 10 3.29 10.31 11.38
C GLY A 10 4.61 9.55 11.21
N ARG A 11 4.60 8.36 10.61
CA ARG A 11 5.76 7.50 10.34
C ARG A 11 5.94 7.26 8.85
N GLU A 12 7.13 6.86 8.45
CA GLU A 12 7.36 6.32 7.11
C GLU A 12 6.70 4.94 6.94
N ILE A 13 6.13 4.67 5.77
CA ILE A 13 5.45 3.41 5.45
C ILE A 13 6.11 2.75 4.25
N GLY A 14 6.64 1.54 4.44
CA GLY A 14 7.09 0.68 3.36
C GLY A 14 5.94 0.01 2.63
N ILE A 15 6.11 -0.32 1.35
CA ILE A 15 5.10 -1.06 0.58
C ILE A 15 5.53 -2.52 0.47
N HIS A 16 4.68 -3.42 0.94
CA HIS A 16 4.94 -4.85 0.91
C HIS A 16 5.08 -5.33 -0.56
N PRO A 17 6.15 -6.09 -0.92
CA PRO A 17 6.42 -6.52 -2.30
C PRO A 17 5.24 -7.22 -2.99
N ALA A 18 4.48 -8.01 -2.22
CA ALA A 18 3.28 -8.68 -2.69
C ALA A 18 2.22 -7.73 -3.31
N THR A 19 2.24 -6.42 -3.00
CA THR A 19 1.42 -5.42 -3.70
C THR A 19 1.66 -5.47 -5.21
N LYS A 20 2.93 -5.46 -5.63
CA LYS A 20 3.33 -5.53 -7.04
C LYS A 20 3.11 -6.93 -7.61
N GLU A 21 3.43 -7.97 -6.84
CA GLU A 21 3.28 -9.37 -7.27
C GLU A 21 1.81 -9.73 -7.55
N HIS A 22 0.87 -9.19 -6.77
CA HIS A 22 -0.56 -9.39 -7.00
C HIS A 22 -1.13 -8.53 -8.15
N GLY A 23 -0.30 -7.70 -8.79
CA GLY A 23 -0.69 -6.91 -9.96
C GLY A 23 -1.19 -5.49 -9.66
N THR A 24 -1.10 -5.02 -8.40
CA THR A 24 -1.30 -3.60 -8.08
C THR A 24 -0.09 -2.79 -8.52
N LYS A 25 -0.31 -1.74 -9.30
CA LYS A 25 0.76 -0.83 -9.76
C LYS A 25 0.79 0.43 -8.90
N CYS A 26 1.95 0.82 -8.41
CA CYS A 26 2.20 2.06 -7.69
C CYS A 26 3.70 2.40 -7.74
N ASP A 27 4.06 3.61 -7.32
CA ASP A 27 5.44 3.86 -6.88
C ASP A 27 5.71 3.00 -5.63
N MET A 28 6.82 2.27 -5.62
CA MET A 28 7.22 1.37 -4.53
C MET A 28 8.18 2.04 -3.53
N SER A 29 8.50 3.32 -3.72
CA SER A 29 9.23 4.12 -2.74
C SER A 29 8.49 4.13 -1.39
N THR A 30 9.21 4.36 -0.29
CA THR A 30 8.59 4.58 1.02
C THR A 30 7.60 5.73 0.95
N ILE A 31 6.42 5.57 1.54
CA ILE A 31 5.40 6.62 1.65
C ILE A 31 5.77 7.49 2.85
N GLN A 32 6.09 8.75 2.59
CA GLN A 32 6.47 9.72 3.61
C GLN A 32 5.26 10.17 4.43
N SER A 33 5.51 10.73 5.62
CA SER A 33 4.45 11.32 6.44
C SER A 33 3.74 12.43 5.67
N LEU A 34 2.40 12.44 5.71
CA LEU A 34 1.53 13.37 4.98
C LEU A 34 1.63 13.27 3.44
N GLU A 35 2.14 12.14 2.92
CA GLU A 35 2.16 11.86 1.49
C GLU A 35 0.91 11.08 1.05
N GLU A 36 0.41 11.37 -0.15
CA GLU A 36 -0.56 10.53 -0.84
C GLU A 36 0.14 9.52 -1.75
N ARG A 37 -0.35 8.28 -1.72
CA ARG A 37 0.07 7.22 -2.64
C ARG A 37 -1.12 6.67 -3.42
N THR A 38 -1.01 6.71 -4.74
CA THR A 38 -2.01 6.09 -5.63
C THR A 38 -1.62 4.66 -6.00
N PHE A 39 -2.54 3.73 -5.75
CA PHE A 39 -2.48 2.35 -6.14
C PHE A 39 -3.47 2.09 -7.29
N ILE A 40 -2.97 1.55 -8.40
CA ILE A 40 -3.75 1.24 -9.60
C ILE A 40 -3.95 -0.27 -9.64
N LEU A 41 -5.18 -0.70 -9.38
CA LEU A 41 -5.57 -2.10 -9.36
C LEU A 41 -6.11 -2.54 -10.74
N PRO A 42 -5.96 -3.83 -11.10
CA PRO A 42 -6.60 -4.42 -12.27
C PRO A 42 -8.10 -4.12 -12.36
N GLU A 43 -8.64 -4.17 -13.57
CA GLU A 43 -10.08 -4.00 -13.80
C GLU A 43 -10.90 -5.08 -13.09
N ASN A 44 -12.14 -4.74 -12.70
CA ASN A 44 -13.07 -5.64 -12.01
C ASN A 44 -12.52 -6.24 -10.71
N THR A 45 -11.71 -5.47 -9.98
CA THR A 45 -11.21 -5.81 -8.65
C THR A 45 -11.44 -4.69 -7.65
N TYR A 46 -11.46 -5.03 -6.36
CA TYR A 46 -11.52 -4.07 -5.26
C TYR A 46 -10.25 -4.14 -4.40
N PRO A 47 -9.87 -3.05 -3.71
CA PRO A 47 -8.70 -3.05 -2.86
C PRO A 47 -8.97 -3.81 -1.56
N TRP A 48 -8.13 -4.81 -1.28
CA TRP A 48 -7.96 -5.37 0.04
C TRP A 48 -6.64 -4.85 0.62
N VAL A 49 -6.76 -4.14 1.73
CA VAL A 49 -5.66 -3.41 2.34
C VAL A 49 -5.33 -4.04 3.68
N LYS A 50 -4.04 -4.31 3.90
CA LYS A 50 -3.54 -4.79 5.19
C LYS A 50 -2.30 -4.01 5.56
N MET A 51 -2.19 -3.67 6.84
CA MET A 51 -1.03 -2.96 7.38
C MET A 51 -0.48 -3.73 8.57
N TRP A 52 0.84 -3.75 8.71
CA TRP A 52 1.55 -4.32 9.84
C TRP A 52 2.49 -3.29 10.44
N ASP A 53 2.67 -3.38 11.75
CA ASP A 53 3.76 -2.70 12.45
C ASP A 53 4.77 -3.76 12.88
N TYR A 54 5.97 -3.70 12.31
CA TYR A 54 7.07 -4.59 12.67
C TYR A 54 7.96 -3.98 13.77
N GLY A 55 7.53 -2.90 14.41
CA GLY A 55 8.26 -2.23 15.48
C GLY A 55 9.33 -1.26 14.96
N GLU A 56 10.25 -0.87 15.83
CA GLU A 56 11.26 0.16 15.55
C GLU A 56 12.27 -0.25 14.45
N GLU A 57 12.62 -1.54 14.36
CA GLU A 57 13.65 -2.01 13.43
C GLU A 57 13.18 -2.09 11.96
N HIS A 58 11.89 -2.33 11.74
CA HIS A 58 11.33 -2.67 10.42
C HIS A 58 10.16 -1.78 9.99
N GLY A 59 9.61 -0.98 10.89
CA GLY A 59 8.63 0.05 10.57
C GLY A 59 7.25 -0.46 10.19
N LEU A 60 6.43 0.47 9.67
CA LEU A 60 5.11 0.18 9.14
C LEU A 60 5.21 -0.33 7.71
N SER A 61 4.37 -1.31 7.37
CA SER A 61 4.25 -1.79 5.99
C SER A 61 2.81 -1.95 5.55
N ILE A 62 2.48 -1.47 4.36
CA ILE A 62 1.17 -1.60 3.72
C ILE A 62 1.21 -2.62 2.56
N LEU A 63 0.22 -3.51 2.51
CA LEU A 63 -0.11 -4.35 1.37
C LEU A 63 -1.42 -3.88 0.77
N VAL A 64 -1.43 -3.61 -0.54
CA VAL A 64 -2.65 -3.37 -1.32
C VAL A 64 -2.80 -4.47 -2.37
N SER A 65 -3.69 -5.40 -2.11
CA SER A 65 -3.95 -6.55 -2.98
C SER A 65 -5.31 -6.42 -3.67
N PRO A 66 -5.41 -6.66 -4.99
CA PRO A 66 -6.69 -6.71 -5.67
C PRO A 66 -7.43 -8.00 -5.32
N GLN A 67 -8.72 -7.89 -5.02
CA GLN A 67 -9.61 -9.03 -4.80
C GLN A 67 -10.76 -9.02 -5.80
N LYS A 68 -11.29 -10.21 -6.09
CA LYS A 68 -12.49 -10.40 -6.91
C LYS A 68 -13.66 -10.76 -6.00
N HIS A 69 -14.86 -10.33 -6.39
CA HIS A 69 -16.10 -10.81 -5.77
C HIS A 69 -16.32 -12.30 -6.03
#